data_AF-A0A7V5N8G4-F1
#
_entry.id   AF-A0A7V5N8G4-F1
#
_cell.length_a   1.000
_cell.length_b   1.000
_cell.length_c   1.000
_cell.angle_alpha   90.00
_cell.angle_beta   90.00
_cell.angle_gamma   90.00
#
_symmetry.space_group_name_H-M   'P 1'
#
loop_
_entity.id
_entity.type
_entity.pdbx_description
1 polymer ?
#
loop_
_entity_poly.entity_id
_entity_poly.type
_entity_poly.pdbx_seq_one_letter_code
_entity_poly.pdbx_strand_id
1 'polypeptide(L)'
;MKIETTFPITAVSGRVGDSDIVIVKRGNKCYARRYAPPRNPQSKDQVTVRRFLSNATKAWGTLSQAQREKWEAYAQRFSAMVSDEEISAYNMFSKVQYYRQALGLALSFDPPSLPPPPSPNAILLRPAASPDEFRFQIVHQIVERKLYVVGFEITPAMPSPGRKPRSIEFRMIRHVGPESFFSLFPPSGVYIIRGARFAVDTGQRFGVRARIVSVEGVPGKPIEADFFKIVQWGVKSKKQDESDEADLFSLIESPSSGEEDSCESSEEM
;
A
#
# COMPACT_ATOMS: atom_id res chain seq x y z
N MET A 1 -44.27 -4.83 2.35
CA MET A 1 -45.32 -4.12 3.12
C MET A 1 -44.83 -2.70 3.37
N LYS A 2 -45.50 -1.69 2.82
CA LYS A 2 -45.14 -0.28 2.98
C LYS A 2 -46.05 0.29 4.07
N ILE A 3 -45.51 0.54 5.25
CA ILE A 3 -46.27 1.17 6.34
C ILE A 3 -46.06 2.67 6.20
N GLU A 4 -47.09 3.38 5.77
CA GLU A 4 -47.09 4.85 5.75
C GLU A 4 -47.54 5.34 7.12
N THR A 5 -46.59 5.74 7.97
CA THR A 5 -46.90 6.33 9.27
C THR A 5 -47.06 7.84 9.11
N THR A 6 -48.30 8.34 9.19
CA THR A 6 -48.64 9.76 9.37
C THR A 6 -48.35 10.18 10.82
N PHE A 7 -47.08 10.28 11.18
CA PHE A 7 -46.65 10.88 12.44
C PHE A 7 -45.37 11.71 12.22
N PRO A 8 -45.22 12.91 12.83
CA PRO A 8 -44.04 13.74 12.67
C PRO A 8 -42.91 13.18 13.54
N ILE A 9 -42.35 12.03 13.16
CA ILE A 9 -41.17 11.46 13.81
C ILE A 9 -39.95 11.97 13.03
N THR A 10 -39.67 13.27 13.16
CA THR A 10 -38.50 13.90 12.53
C THR A 10 -37.17 13.50 13.17
N ALA A 11 -37.20 12.91 14.39
CA ALA A 11 -36.03 12.70 15.24
C ALA A 11 -35.68 11.23 15.57
N VAL A 12 -36.49 10.23 15.25
CA VAL A 12 -36.17 8.85 15.66
C VAL A 12 -35.35 8.16 14.56
N SER A 13 -34.07 7.99 14.84
CA SER A 13 -33.22 6.99 14.18
C SER A 13 -32.78 5.97 15.21
N GLY A 14 -32.77 4.68 14.85
CA GLY A 14 -32.41 3.61 15.78
C GLY A 14 -33.30 2.38 15.69
N ARG A 15 -33.07 1.45 16.61
CA ARG A 15 -33.84 0.22 16.77
C ARG A 15 -35.06 0.51 17.66
N VAL A 16 -36.24 0.03 17.27
CA VAL A 16 -37.48 0.24 18.03
C VAL A 16 -37.53 -0.78 19.18
N GLY A 17 -37.09 -0.39 20.37
CA GLY A 17 -36.99 -1.29 21.53
C GLY A 17 -36.16 -2.55 21.20
N ASP A 18 -36.65 -3.72 21.63
CA ASP A 18 -36.05 -5.02 21.29
C ASP A 18 -36.47 -5.56 19.92
N SER A 19 -37.34 -4.84 19.18
CA SER A 19 -37.84 -5.32 17.90
C SER A 19 -36.72 -5.45 16.86
N ASP A 20 -36.91 -6.35 15.90
CA ASP A 20 -36.10 -6.49 14.70
C ASP A 20 -36.28 -5.32 13.72
N ILE A 21 -36.83 -4.17 14.12
CA ILE A 21 -37.11 -3.05 13.21
C ILE A 21 -36.14 -1.90 13.49
N VAL A 22 -35.44 -1.46 12.45
CA VAL A 22 -34.60 -0.25 12.45
C VAL A 22 -35.26 0.81 11.58
N ILE A 23 -35.43 1.99 12.16
CA ILE A 23 -35.87 3.17 11.46
C ILE A 23 -34.63 3.91 10.93
N VAL A 24 -34.54 4.06 9.60
CA VAL A 24 -33.45 4.75 8.91
C VAL A 24 -34.00 5.96 8.17
N LYS A 25 -33.43 7.14 8.45
CA LYS A 25 -33.72 8.37 7.73
C LYS A 25 -32.73 8.55 6.59
N ARG A 26 -33.22 8.75 5.37
CA ARG A 26 -32.39 9.05 4.20
C ARG A 26 -33.01 10.21 3.43
N GLY A 27 -32.46 11.41 3.61
CA GLY A 27 -33.09 12.66 3.18
C GLY A 27 -34.40 12.92 3.93
N ASN A 28 -35.45 13.30 3.22
CA ASN A 28 -36.79 13.56 3.77
C ASN A 28 -37.66 12.30 3.90
N LYS A 29 -37.10 11.11 3.65
CA LYS A 29 -37.83 9.84 3.71
C LYS A 29 -37.38 9.01 4.91
N CYS A 30 -38.35 8.36 5.55
CA CYS A 30 -38.16 7.45 6.66
C CYS A 30 -38.49 6.03 6.19
N TYR A 31 -37.63 5.07 6.49
CA TYR A 31 -37.80 3.67 6.11
C TYR A 31 -37.66 2.79 7.34
N ALA A 32 -38.63 1.92 7.56
CA ALA A 32 -38.49 0.79 8.46
C ALA A 32 -37.90 -0.39 7.70
N ARG A 33 -36.84 -0.99 8.22
CA ARG A 33 -36.28 -2.24 7.69
C ARG A 33 -35.99 -3.21 8.81
N ARG A 34 -35.90 -4.50 8.47
CA ARG A 34 -35.43 -5.50 9.42
C ARG A 34 -33.99 -5.18 9.84
N TYR A 35 -33.70 -5.26 11.13
CA TYR A 35 -32.36 -5.23 11.68
C TYR A 35 -31.60 -6.39 11.07
N ALA A 36 -30.67 -6.04 10.17
CA ALA A 36 -29.64 -6.96 9.74
C ALA A 36 -28.44 -6.65 10.63
N PRO A 37 -28.04 -7.55 11.56
CA PRO A 37 -26.80 -7.35 12.30
C PRO A 37 -25.69 -7.12 11.26
N PRO A 38 -24.84 -6.09 11.44
CA PRO A 38 -23.73 -5.87 10.54
C PRO A 38 -22.97 -7.18 10.42
N ARG A 39 -22.75 -7.66 9.19
CA ARG A 39 -21.83 -8.78 8.99
C ARG A 39 -20.54 -8.33 9.68
N ASN A 40 -20.09 -9.07 10.68
CA ASN A 40 -18.81 -8.85 11.34
C ASN A 40 -17.81 -9.75 10.62
N PRO A 41 -17.32 -9.37 9.43
CA PRO A 41 -16.35 -10.19 8.74
C PRO A 41 -15.12 -10.33 9.65
N GLN A 42 -14.79 -11.58 9.96
CA GLN A 42 -13.60 -11.96 10.69
C GLN A 42 -12.54 -12.46 9.72
N SER A 43 -12.34 -11.73 8.61
CA SER A 43 -11.22 -12.07 7.73
C SER A 43 -9.90 -11.96 8.50
N LYS A 44 -8.93 -12.81 8.18
CA LYS A 44 -7.62 -12.84 8.84
C LYS A 44 -7.02 -11.43 8.96
N ASP A 45 -7.07 -10.65 7.89
CA ASP A 45 -6.57 -9.27 7.87
C ASP A 45 -7.33 -8.32 8.80
N GLN A 46 -8.65 -8.42 8.87
CA GLN A 46 -9.44 -7.58 9.79
C GLN A 46 -9.13 -7.91 11.24
N VAL A 47 -8.96 -9.20 11.57
CA VAL A 47 -8.52 -9.63 12.89
C VAL A 47 -7.12 -9.09 13.19
N THR A 48 -6.20 -9.15 12.22
CA THR A 48 -4.84 -8.59 12.34
C THR A 48 -4.85 -7.09 12.59
N VAL A 49 -5.61 -6.31 11.82
CA VAL A 49 -5.73 -4.85 12.01
C VAL A 49 -6.29 -4.52 13.38
N ARG A 50 -7.36 -5.21 13.80
CA ARG A 50 -7.95 -5.01 15.14
C ARG A 50 -6.95 -5.32 16.24
N ARG A 51 -6.16 -6.39 16.08
CA ARG A 51 -5.08 -6.74 17.00
C ARG A 51 -4.01 -5.64 17.05
N PHE A 52 -3.56 -5.12 15.91
CA PHE A 52 -2.58 -4.04 15.87
C PHE A 52 -3.06 -2.79 16.60
N LEU A 53 -4.31 -2.39 16.36
CA LEU A 53 -4.92 -1.25 17.03
C LEU A 53 -5.10 -1.50 18.54
N SER A 54 -5.56 -2.70 18.93
CA SER A 54 -5.69 -3.07 20.34
C SER A 54 -4.34 -3.05 21.07
N ASN A 55 -3.28 -3.56 20.44
CA ASN A 55 -1.93 -3.52 20.97
C ASN A 55 -1.43 -2.09 21.15
N ALA A 56 -1.65 -1.21 20.16
CA ALA A 56 -1.29 0.19 20.24
C ALA A 56 -2.06 0.92 21.36
N THR A 57 -3.38 0.74 21.46
CA THR A 57 -4.17 1.36 22.53
C THR A 57 -3.71 0.91 23.92
N LYS A 58 -3.40 -0.38 24.09
CA LYS A 58 -2.85 -0.90 25.36
C LYS A 58 -1.49 -0.28 25.67
N ALA A 59 -0.58 -0.23 24.70
CA ALA A 59 0.74 0.36 24.85
C ALA A 59 0.70 1.87 25.16
N TRP A 60 -0.27 2.60 24.60
CA TRP A 60 -0.48 4.01 24.96
C TRP A 60 -0.84 4.19 26.43
N GLY A 61 -1.68 3.29 26.97
CA GLY A 61 -2.05 3.27 28.38
C GLY A 61 -0.87 3.10 29.33
N THR A 62 0.22 2.45 28.87
CA THR A 62 1.42 2.21 29.67
C THR A 62 2.50 3.30 29.53
N LEU A 63 2.33 4.27 28.63
CA LEU A 63 3.31 5.36 28.47
C LEU A 63 3.37 6.26 29.69
N SER A 64 4.58 6.67 30.07
CA SER A 64 4.78 7.71 31.08
C SER A 64 4.32 9.09 30.56
N GLN A 65 4.09 10.03 31.47
CA GLN A 65 3.73 11.41 31.12
C GLN A 65 4.80 12.05 30.21
N ALA A 66 6.08 11.88 30.56
CA ALA A 66 7.19 12.39 29.74
C ALA A 66 7.20 11.79 28.32
N GLN A 67 6.86 10.50 28.15
CA GLN A 67 6.75 9.90 26.82
C GLN A 67 5.58 10.48 26.02
N ARG A 68 4.43 10.72 26.67
CA ARG A 68 3.26 11.34 26.01
C ARG A 68 3.58 12.76 25.51
N GLU A 69 4.33 13.53 26.30
CA GLU A 69 4.81 14.86 25.90
C GLU A 69 5.75 14.81 24.69
N LYS A 70 6.66 13.82 24.63
CA LYS A 70 7.49 13.60 23.43
C LYS A 70 6.63 13.30 22.19
N TRP A 71 5.57 12.48 22.34
CA TRP A 71 4.65 12.18 21.24
C TRP A 71 3.79 13.37 20.83
N GLU A 72 3.41 14.23 21.77
CA GLU A 72 2.70 15.49 21.50
C GLU A 72 3.58 16.43 20.68
N ALA A 73 4.83 16.66 21.11
CA ALA A 73 5.79 17.46 20.35
C ALA A 73 6.04 16.88 18.94
N TYR A 74 6.12 15.55 18.83
CA TYR A 74 6.28 14.88 17.54
C TYR A 74 5.03 15.06 16.64
N ALA A 75 3.83 14.91 17.18
CA ALA A 75 2.58 15.04 16.44
C ALA A 75 2.35 16.47 15.91
N GLN A 76 2.72 17.49 16.70
CA GLN A 76 2.70 18.89 16.27
C GLN A 76 3.65 19.14 15.09
N ARG A 77 4.91 18.66 15.20
CA ARG A 77 5.89 18.75 14.09
C ARG A 77 5.42 18.02 12.84
N PHE A 78 4.85 16.82 12.99
CA PHE A 78 4.30 16.06 11.87
C PHE A 78 3.18 16.81 11.18
N SER A 79 2.24 17.38 11.96
CA SER A 79 1.10 18.14 11.42
C SER A 79 1.62 19.29 10.56
N ALA A 80 2.52 20.11 11.12
CA ALA A 80 3.12 21.24 10.41
C ALA A 80 3.81 20.87 9.07
N MET A 81 4.31 19.63 8.92
CA MET A 81 5.01 19.19 7.71
C MET A 81 4.12 18.51 6.67
N VAL A 82 3.11 17.74 7.08
CA VAL A 82 2.41 16.78 6.18
C VAL A 82 0.92 17.04 6.06
N SER A 83 0.28 17.55 7.11
CA SER A 83 -1.16 17.53 7.29
C SER A 83 -1.68 18.92 7.58
N ASP A 84 -2.68 19.37 6.83
CA ASP A 84 -3.38 20.62 7.14
C ASP A 84 -4.24 20.50 8.41
N GLU A 85 -4.44 19.27 8.90
CA GLU A 85 -5.16 18.96 10.14
C GLU A 85 -4.20 18.58 11.27
N GLU A 86 -4.44 19.15 12.44
CA GLU A 86 -3.76 18.78 13.69
C GLU A 86 -4.10 17.34 14.09
N ILE A 87 -3.08 16.51 14.27
CA ILE A 87 -3.23 15.15 14.78
C ILE A 87 -2.82 15.10 16.25
N SER A 88 -3.67 14.52 17.11
CA SER A 88 -3.33 14.32 18.52
C SER A 88 -2.19 13.32 18.70
N ALA A 89 -1.44 13.44 19.80
CA ALA A 89 -0.38 12.48 20.15
C ALA A 89 -0.85 11.02 20.14
N TYR A 90 -2.05 10.74 20.66
CA TYR A 90 -2.65 9.41 20.67
C TYR A 90 -2.86 8.85 19.26
N ASN A 91 -3.42 9.67 18.36
CA ASN A 91 -3.68 9.28 16.99
C ASN A 91 -2.36 9.09 16.22
N MET A 92 -1.37 9.95 16.46
CA MET A 92 -0.04 9.82 15.88
C MET A 92 0.66 8.54 16.34
N PHE A 93 0.68 8.29 17.65
CA PHE A 93 1.22 7.06 18.23
C PHE A 93 0.57 5.83 17.59
N SER A 94 -0.76 5.76 17.62
CA SER A 94 -1.52 4.63 17.08
C SER A 94 -1.24 4.41 15.60
N LYS A 95 -1.11 5.49 14.83
CA LYS A 95 -0.79 5.47 13.40
C LYS A 95 0.61 4.92 13.15
N VAL A 96 1.63 5.39 13.87
CA VAL A 96 3.01 4.88 13.75
C VAL A 96 3.07 3.41 14.18
N GLN A 97 2.49 3.04 15.32
CA GLN A 97 2.50 1.66 15.81
C GLN A 97 1.77 0.69 14.87
N TYR A 98 0.74 1.15 14.16
CA TYR A 98 0.08 0.35 13.13
C TYR A 98 1.06 -0.03 12.02
N TYR A 99 1.78 0.95 11.46
CA TYR A 99 2.74 0.69 10.38
C TYR A 99 3.97 -0.08 10.87
N ARG A 100 4.46 0.18 12.08
CA ARG A 100 5.53 -0.63 12.70
C ARG A 100 5.14 -2.11 12.75
N GLN A 101 3.97 -2.42 13.31
CA GLN A 101 3.49 -3.80 13.38
C GLN A 101 3.23 -4.40 12.00
N ALA A 102 2.72 -3.60 11.05
CA ALA A 102 2.54 -4.03 9.67
C ALA A 102 3.87 -4.35 8.95
N LEU A 103 4.96 -3.68 9.33
CA LEU A 103 6.32 -3.97 8.90
C LEU A 103 6.97 -5.15 9.65
N GLY A 104 6.28 -5.77 10.60
CA GLY A 104 6.83 -6.82 11.46
C GLY A 104 7.74 -6.31 12.57
N LEU A 105 7.76 -5.00 12.82
CA LEU A 105 8.56 -4.37 13.87
C LEU A 105 7.82 -4.40 15.22
N ALA A 106 8.59 -4.47 16.30
CA ALA A 106 8.08 -4.32 17.65
C ALA A 106 7.54 -2.90 17.89
N LEU A 107 6.61 -2.76 18.84
CA LEU A 107 6.13 -1.46 19.30
C LEU A 107 7.29 -0.62 19.85
N SER A 108 7.24 0.69 19.64
CA SER A 108 8.19 1.65 20.24
C SER A 108 7.46 2.61 21.15
N PHE A 109 7.99 2.87 22.34
CA PHE A 109 7.43 3.86 23.26
C PHE A 109 7.97 5.27 23.01
N ASP A 110 9.18 5.39 22.44
CA ASP A 110 9.71 6.67 22.00
C ASP A 110 9.24 7.00 20.58
N PRO A 111 8.99 8.28 20.29
CA PRO A 111 8.64 8.72 18.95
C PRO A 111 9.80 8.47 17.96
N PRO A 112 9.47 8.26 16.68
CA PRO A 112 10.46 8.13 15.60
C PRO A 112 11.40 9.33 15.54
N SER A 113 12.66 9.05 15.19
CA SER A 113 13.69 10.07 14.96
C SER A 113 13.61 10.63 13.55
N LEU A 114 13.17 9.81 12.59
CA LEU A 114 13.08 10.18 11.18
C LEU A 114 11.91 11.13 10.92
N PRO A 115 12.11 12.14 10.03
CA PRO A 115 11.02 12.99 9.61
C PRO A 115 9.99 12.19 8.78
N PRO A 116 8.78 12.74 8.62
CA PRO A 116 7.79 12.12 7.75
C PRO A 116 8.31 12.01 6.32
N PRO A 117 8.12 10.85 5.64
CA PRO A 117 8.52 10.71 4.25
C PRO A 117 7.79 11.74 3.37
N PRO A 118 8.48 12.36 2.39
CA PRO A 118 7.81 13.23 1.44
C PRO A 118 6.84 12.44 0.57
N SER A 119 5.80 13.12 0.10
CA SER A 119 4.77 12.49 -0.73
C SER A 119 5.37 12.09 -2.09
N PRO A 120 5.07 10.90 -2.63
CA PRO A 120 5.36 10.59 -4.03
C PRO A 120 4.58 11.53 -4.96
N ASN A 121 5.17 11.83 -6.11
CA ASN A 121 4.61 12.73 -7.13
C ASN A 121 3.55 12.04 -7.99
N ALA A 122 3.77 10.78 -8.35
CA ALA A 122 2.86 10.02 -9.21
C ALA A 122 2.99 8.50 -8.99
N ILE A 123 1.91 7.77 -9.29
CA ILE A 123 1.93 6.34 -9.55
C ILE A 123 1.69 6.15 -11.05
N LEU A 124 2.52 5.35 -11.71
CA LEU A 124 2.32 4.94 -13.10
C LEU A 124 2.07 3.43 -13.15
N LEU A 125 1.04 3.02 -13.88
CA LEU A 125 0.83 1.62 -14.23
C LEU A 125 1.67 1.27 -15.47
N ARG A 126 2.45 0.20 -15.37
CA ARG A 126 3.17 -0.40 -16.51
C ARG A 126 2.42 -1.65 -16.98
N PRO A 127 2.51 -2.02 -18.27
CA PRO A 127 1.86 -3.23 -18.78
C PRO A 127 2.32 -4.48 -18.01
N ALA A 128 1.37 -5.30 -17.56
CA ALA A 128 1.68 -6.55 -16.87
C ALA A 128 2.12 -7.63 -17.87
N ALA A 129 3.05 -8.50 -17.47
CA ALA A 129 3.43 -9.66 -18.28
C ALA A 129 2.45 -10.83 -18.18
N SER A 130 1.65 -10.89 -17.11
CA SER A 130 0.65 -11.93 -16.88
C SER A 130 -0.60 -11.37 -16.18
N PRO A 131 -1.75 -12.07 -16.25
CA PRO A 131 -2.99 -11.62 -15.59
C PRO A 131 -2.93 -11.53 -14.06
N ASP A 132 -2.00 -12.21 -13.39
CA ASP A 132 -1.83 -12.20 -11.93
C ASP A 132 -0.80 -11.17 -11.44
N GLU A 133 -0.15 -10.46 -12.37
CA GLU A 133 0.92 -9.52 -12.10
C GLU A 133 0.43 -8.07 -12.17
N PHE A 134 0.96 -7.24 -11.28
CA PHE A 134 0.84 -5.78 -11.34
C PHE A 134 2.23 -5.18 -11.44
N ARG A 135 2.38 -4.16 -12.29
CA ARG A 135 3.62 -3.40 -12.44
C ARG A 135 3.38 -1.94 -12.16
N PHE A 136 3.92 -1.44 -11.06
CA PHE A 136 3.80 -0.02 -10.71
C PHE A 136 5.15 0.66 -10.75
N GLN A 137 5.17 1.93 -11.09
CA GLN A 137 6.32 2.80 -10.91
C GLN A 137 5.90 3.97 -10.04
N ILE A 138 6.73 4.29 -9.03
CA ILE A 138 6.50 5.42 -8.14
C ILE A 138 7.49 6.52 -8.50
N VAL A 139 6.97 7.68 -8.87
CA VAL A 139 7.79 8.87 -9.14
C VAL A 139 7.93 9.64 -7.83
N HIS A 140 9.17 9.89 -7.38
CA HIS A 140 9.47 10.64 -6.15
C HIS A 140 10.83 11.35 -6.26
N GLN A 141 11.14 12.24 -5.30
CA GLN A 141 12.40 12.99 -5.24
C GLN A 141 13.35 12.52 -4.12
N ILE A 142 12.98 11.47 -3.37
CA ILE A 142 13.81 10.93 -2.28
C ILE A 142 15.14 10.38 -2.80
N VAL A 143 16.24 10.94 -2.31
CA VAL A 143 17.62 10.51 -2.61
C VAL A 143 18.04 9.34 -1.71
N GLU A 144 17.87 9.48 -0.39
CA GLU A 144 18.26 8.45 0.59
C GLU A 144 17.15 7.40 0.76
N ARG A 145 17.15 6.40 -0.12
CA ARG A 145 16.06 5.41 -0.20
C ARG A 145 16.09 4.31 0.85
N LYS A 146 17.26 4.03 1.45
CA LYS A 146 17.44 2.93 2.43
C LYS A 146 16.62 3.12 3.71
N LEU A 147 16.22 4.36 4.00
CA LEU A 147 15.41 4.72 5.17
C LEU A 147 13.90 4.56 4.93
N TYR A 148 13.49 4.10 3.75
CA TYR A 148 12.08 4.06 3.36
C TYR A 148 11.69 2.76 2.68
N VAL A 149 10.43 2.42 2.87
CA VAL A 149 9.71 1.37 2.17
C VAL A 149 8.45 1.95 1.55
N VAL A 150 7.91 1.29 0.53
CA VAL A 150 6.62 1.65 -0.06
C VAL A 150 5.59 0.57 0.24
N GLY A 151 4.45 0.97 0.77
CA GLY A 151 3.26 0.14 0.90
C GLY A 151 2.30 0.41 -0.25
N PHE A 152 1.77 -0.67 -0.84
CA PHE A 152 0.71 -0.59 -1.85
C PHE A 152 -0.61 -1.08 -1.28
N GLU A 153 -1.67 -0.33 -1.56
CA GLU A 153 -3.05 -0.73 -1.36
C GLU A 153 -3.78 -0.75 -2.70
N ILE A 154 -4.70 -1.68 -2.88
CA ILE A 154 -5.49 -1.85 -4.10
C ILE A 154 -6.96 -2.04 -3.74
N THR A 155 -7.86 -1.61 -4.61
CA THR A 155 -9.29 -1.94 -4.52
C THR A 155 -9.60 -3.23 -5.28
N PRO A 156 -10.75 -3.87 -5.03
CA PRO A 156 -11.29 -4.83 -5.97
C PRO A 156 -11.50 -4.19 -7.35
N ALA A 157 -11.65 -5.02 -8.38
CA ALA A 157 -12.14 -4.56 -9.68
C ALA A 157 -13.47 -3.80 -9.51
N MET A 158 -13.60 -2.66 -10.18
CA MET A 158 -14.82 -1.89 -10.16
C MET A 158 -15.93 -2.64 -10.91
N PRO A 159 -17.16 -2.70 -10.37
CA PRO A 159 -18.28 -3.38 -11.03
C PRO A 159 -18.61 -2.87 -12.43
N SER A 160 -18.23 -1.62 -12.74
CA SER A 160 -18.36 -1.04 -14.07
C SER A 160 -17.20 -0.08 -14.36
N PRO A 161 -16.81 0.10 -15.63
CA PRO A 161 -15.77 1.06 -16.03
C PRO A 161 -16.04 2.50 -15.56
N GLY A 162 -17.31 2.90 -15.47
CA GLY A 162 -17.70 4.25 -15.06
C GLY A 162 -17.59 4.52 -13.55
N ARG A 163 -17.52 3.48 -12.71
CA ARG A 163 -17.44 3.65 -11.26
C ARG A 163 -16.01 3.93 -10.82
N LYS A 164 -15.82 5.04 -10.08
CA LYS A 164 -14.53 5.39 -9.47
C LYS A 164 -14.26 4.57 -8.19
N PRO A 165 -13.00 4.17 -7.94
CA PRO A 165 -12.58 3.60 -6.67
C PRO A 165 -12.87 4.54 -5.50
N ARG A 166 -13.27 4.01 -4.34
CA ARG A 166 -13.53 4.81 -3.13
C ARG A 166 -12.43 4.61 -2.09
N SER A 167 -12.10 5.65 -1.32
CA SER A 167 -11.02 5.60 -0.32
C SER A 167 -11.21 4.51 0.76
N ILE A 168 -12.45 4.10 1.04
CA ILE A 168 -12.79 3.01 1.98
C ILE A 168 -12.62 1.60 1.39
N GLU A 169 -12.40 1.47 0.08
CA GLU A 169 -12.27 0.17 -0.61
C GLU A 169 -10.82 -0.30 -0.71
N PHE A 170 -9.85 0.58 -0.48
CA PHE A 170 -8.43 0.25 -0.53
C PHE A 170 -8.04 -0.72 0.59
N ARG A 171 -7.31 -1.77 0.23
CA ARG A 171 -6.73 -2.75 1.15
C ARG A 171 -5.28 -2.99 0.76
N MET A 172 -4.42 -3.32 1.72
CA MET A 172 -3.04 -3.76 1.46
C MET A 172 -3.01 -4.80 0.33
N ILE A 173 -2.10 -4.61 -0.63
CA ILE A 173 -2.13 -5.31 -1.92
C ILE A 173 -2.05 -6.83 -1.79
N ARG A 174 -1.36 -7.38 -0.79
CA ARG A 174 -1.35 -8.81 -0.48
C ARG A 174 -2.19 -9.11 0.75
N HIS A 175 -1.67 -8.76 1.92
CA HIS A 175 -2.32 -8.92 3.22
C HIS A 175 -1.76 -7.91 4.21
N VAL A 176 -2.33 -7.84 5.40
CA VAL A 176 -1.83 -6.93 6.44
C VAL A 176 -0.57 -7.54 7.05
N GLY A 177 0.60 -7.07 6.60
CA GLY A 177 1.91 -7.60 7.00
C GLY A 177 3.06 -7.11 6.10
N PRO A 178 4.29 -7.56 6.38
CA PRO A 178 5.51 -7.05 5.73
C PRO A 178 5.54 -7.33 4.22
N GLU A 179 4.85 -8.37 3.78
CA GLU A 179 4.72 -8.77 2.37
C GLU A 179 4.04 -7.73 1.47
N SER A 180 3.33 -6.76 2.05
CA SER A 180 2.74 -5.63 1.31
C SER A 180 3.65 -4.40 1.25
N PHE A 181 4.85 -4.49 1.82
CA PHE A 181 5.85 -3.42 1.82
C PHE A 181 7.09 -3.84 1.04
N PHE A 182 7.64 -2.90 0.28
CA PHE A 182 8.78 -3.13 -0.59
C PHE A 182 9.83 -2.05 -0.32
N SER A 183 11.12 -2.39 -0.44
CA SER A 183 12.19 -1.38 -0.40
C SER A 183 11.93 -0.29 -1.45
N LEU A 184 12.17 0.97 -1.10
CA LEU A 184 11.96 2.07 -2.03
C LEU A 184 12.98 2.02 -3.19
N PHE A 185 12.52 1.71 -4.39
CA PHE A 185 13.31 1.71 -5.62
C PHE A 185 13.62 3.14 -6.11
N PRO A 186 14.57 3.32 -7.05
CA PRO A 186 14.73 4.59 -7.75
C PRO A 186 13.43 5.04 -8.44
N PRO A 187 13.26 6.33 -8.77
CA PRO A 187 12.06 6.84 -9.44
C PRO A 187 11.74 6.17 -10.80
N SER A 188 12.74 5.59 -11.45
CA SER A 188 12.61 4.79 -12.69
C SER A 188 12.32 3.31 -12.46
N GLY A 189 12.42 2.84 -11.21
CA GLY A 189 12.25 1.44 -10.83
C GLY A 189 10.79 0.98 -10.92
N VAL A 190 10.60 -0.28 -11.33
CA VAL A 190 9.28 -0.90 -11.47
C VAL A 190 9.08 -1.95 -10.38
N TYR A 191 8.02 -1.80 -9.60
CA TYR A 191 7.55 -2.77 -8.63
C TYR A 191 6.74 -3.83 -9.34
N ILE A 192 7.22 -5.07 -9.32
CA ILE A 192 6.52 -6.24 -9.86
C ILE A 192 5.85 -6.96 -8.70
N ILE A 193 4.52 -6.91 -8.65
CA ILE A 193 3.74 -7.46 -7.55
C ILE A 193 2.90 -8.61 -8.08
N ARG A 194 3.23 -9.81 -7.64
CA ARG A 194 2.45 -11.03 -7.81
C ARG A 194 1.73 -11.40 -6.53
N GLY A 195 0.65 -12.19 -6.65
CA GLY A 195 -0.15 -12.64 -5.51
C GLY A 195 -0.96 -11.52 -4.87
N ALA A 196 -1.46 -10.57 -5.67
CA ALA A 196 -2.35 -9.55 -5.16
C ALA A 196 -3.66 -10.16 -4.64
N ARG A 197 -4.21 -9.58 -3.58
CA ARG A 197 -5.42 -10.04 -2.90
C ARG A 197 -6.65 -10.02 -3.80
N PHE A 198 -6.73 -9.03 -4.67
CA PHE A 198 -7.85 -8.86 -5.58
C PHE A 198 -7.40 -9.20 -6.99
N ALA A 199 -8.09 -10.17 -7.58
CA ALA A 199 -8.01 -10.40 -9.01
C ALA A 199 -8.63 -9.19 -9.73
N VAL A 200 -7.91 -8.71 -10.74
CA VAL A 200 -8.37 -7.69 -11.67
C VAL A 200 -8.02 -8.21 -13.04
N ASP A 201 -9.00 -8.35 -13.92
CA ASP A 201 -8.81 -8.83 -15.28
C ASP A 201 -8.44 -7.68 -16.21
N THR A 202 -7.92 -8.01 -17.40
CA THR A 202 -7.61 -7.03 -18.45
C THR A 202 -8.86 -6.21 -18.79
N GLY A 203 -8.72 -4.89 -18.91
CA GLY A 203 -9.81 -3.96 -19.21
C GLY A 203 -10.70 -3.59 -18.01
N GLN A 204 -10.49 -4.18 -16.83
CA GLN A 204 -11.20 -3.77 -15.62
C GLN A 204 -10.54 -2.55 -14.97
N ARG A 205 -11.37 -1.64 -14.44
CA ARG A 205 -10.92 -0.47 -13.68
C ARG A 205 -10.67 -0.84 -12.22
N PHE A 206 -9.62 -0.28 -11.62
CA PHE A 206 -9.30 -0.46 -10.20
C PHE A 206 -8.55 0.76 -9.66
N GLY A 207 -8.52 0.92 -8.35
CA GLY A 207 -7.74 1.95 -7.66
C GLY A 207 -6.47 1.38 -7.06
N VAL A 208 -5.39 2.17 -7.09
CA VAL A 208 -4.14 1.92 -6.39
C VAL A 208 -3.79 3.11 -5.51
N ARG A 209 -3.42 2.83 -4.27
CA ARG A 209 -2.87 3.82 -3.35
C ARG A 209 -1.47 3.38 -2.98
N ALA A 210 -0.51 4.29 -3.12
CA ALA A 210 0.85 4.06 -2.67
C ALA A 210 1.17 5.00 -1.51
N ARG A 211 1.95 4.50 -0.56
CA ARG A 211 2.43 5.29 0.57
C ARG A 211 3.86 4.94 0.87
N ILE A 212 4.71 5.97 0.93
CA ILE A 212 6.08 5.82 1.42
C ILE A 212 6.02 5.86 2.95
N VAL A 213 6.69 4.91 3.60
CA VAL A 213 6.75 4.75 5.04
C VAL A 213 8.23 4.68 5.43
N SER A 214 8.64 5.36 6.50
CA SER A 214 9.99 5.21 7.00
C SER A 214 10.20 3.80 7.58
N VAL A 215 11.46 3.36 7.66
CA VAL A 215 11.82 2.10 8.34
C VAL A 215 11.45 2.09 9.83
N GLU A 216 11.21 3.26 10.44
CA GLU A 216 10.70 3.38 11.81
C GLU A 216 9.17 3.31 11.91
N GLY A 217 8.46 3.20 10.77
CA GLY A 217 7.01 3.10 10.68
C GLY A 217 6.28 4.44 10.55
N VAL A 218 6.96 5.52 10.15
CA VAL A 218 6.33 6.85 9.95
C VAL A 218 5.70 6.91 8.56
N PRO A 219 4.37 7.04 8.45
CA PRO A 219 3.71 7.13 7.14
C PRO A 219 3.73 8.54 6.54
N GLY A 220 4.18 8.66 5.28
CA GLY A 220 3.98 9.86 4.46
C GLY A 220 2.53 10.00 3.97
N LYS A 221 2.21 11.09 3.26
CA LYS A 221 0.89 11.27 2.62
C LYS A 221 0.69 10.22 1.52
N PRO A 222 -0.49 9.59 1.43
CA PRO A 222 -0.74 8.64 0.34
C PRO A 222 -0.96 9.39 -0.96
N ILE A 223 -0.60 8.75 -2.08
CA ILE A 223 -1.07 9.14 -3.41
C ILE A 223 -2.04 8.07 -3.91
N GLU A 224 -3.13 8.50 -4.54
CA GLU A 224 -4.15 7.63 -5.12
C GLU A 224 -4.17 7.83 -6.63
N ALA A 225 -4.30 6.74 -7.37
CA ALA A 225 -4.51 6.73 -8.79
C ALA A 225 -5.49 5.62 -9.15
N ASP A 226 -6.16 5.76 -10.29
CA ASP A 226 -7.04 4.74 -10.83
C ASP A 226 -6.62 4.37 -12.25
N PHE A 227 -6.72 3.09 -12.55
CA PHE A 227 -6.21 2.53 -13.80
C PHE A 227 -7.17 1.51 -14.39
N PHE A 228 -7.00 1.26 -15.67
CA PHE A 228 -7.49 0.07 -16.34
C PHE A 228 -6.34 -0.93 -16.44
N LYS A 229 -6.58 -2.19 -16.09
CA LYS A 229 -5.52 -3.18 -16.20
C LYS A 229 -5.22 -3.49 -17.66
N ILE A 230 -3.95 -3.44 -18.02
CA ILE A 230 -3.44 -3.74 -19.36
C ILE A 230 -2.43 -4.86 -19.23
N VAL A 231 -2.68 -5.98 -19.92
CA VAL A 231 -1.74 -7.10 -20.07
C VAL A 231 -1.14 -7.01 -21.47
N GLN A 232 0.19 -7.01 -21.55
CA GLN A 232 0.88 -7.02 -22.84
C GLN A 232 0.84 -8.46 -23.38
N TRP A 233 -0.22 -8.79 -24.12
CA TRP A 233 -0.27 -10.02 -24.89
C TRP A 233 0.84 -9.96 -25.91
N GLY A 234 1.75 -10.93 -25.84
CA GLY A 234 2.98 -11.00 -26.62
C GLY A 234 2.83 -10.34 -27.98
N VAL A 235 3.28 -9.08 -28.06
CA VAL A 235 3.94 -8.61 -29.27
C VAL A 235 5.04 -9.65 -29.42
N LYS A 236 4.79 -10.68 -30.26
CA LYS A 236 5.85 -11.59 -30.67
C LYS A 236 6.96 -10.65 -31.04
N SER A 237 8.06 -10.64 -30.25
CA SER A 237 9.25 -9.88 -30.62
C SER A 237 9.46 -10.28 -32.06
N LYS A 238 9.25 -9.33 -32.99
CA LYS A 238 9.36 -9.59 -34.43
C LYS A 238 10.74 -10.23 -34.50
N LYS A 239 10.76 -11.55 -34.74
CA LYS A 239 11.99 -12.35 -34.71
C LYS A 239 12.89 -11.53 -35.61
N GLN A 240 13.92 -10.91 -35.02
CA GLN A 240 14.79 -10.02 -35.77
C GLN A 240 15.34 -10.96 -36.82
N ASP A 241 14.80 -10.85 -38.04
CA ASP A 241 15.14 -11.75 -39.11
C ASP A 241 16.66 -11.69 -39.15
N GLU A 242 17.28 -12.83 -38.83
CA GLU A 242 18.68 -13.14 -39.12
C GLU A 242 18.80 -13.14 -40.66
N SER A 243 18.59 -11.97 -41.26
CA SER A 243 18.98 -11.68 -42.63
C SER A 243 20.40 -11.17 -42.53
N ASP A 244 21.32 -12.07 -42.88
CA ASP A 244 22.60 -11.77 -43.48
C ASP A 244 23.68 -11.21 -42.54
N GLU A 245 24.08 -11.99 -41.52
CA GLU A 245 25.53 -12.09 -41.28
C GLU A 245 26.13 -12.86 -42.46
N ALA A 246 26.49 -12.12 -43.50
CA ALA A 246 27.48 -12.57 -44.44
C ALA A 246 28.76 -12.91 -43.66
N ASP A 247 29.23 -14.14 -43.84
CA ASP A 247 30.56 -14.64 -43.49
C ASP A 247 31.66 -13.60 -43.75
N LEU A 248 32.00 -12.81 -42.73
CA LEU A 248 33.12 -11.86 -42.77
C LEU A 248 34.30 -12.31 -41.88
N PHE A 249 34.26 -13.57 -41.41
CA PHE A 249 35.31 -14.18 -40.58
C PHE A 249 35.93 -15.45 -41.20
N SER A 250 35.84 -15.63 -42.52
CA SER A 250 36.51 -16.71 -43.24
C SER A 250 38.01 -16.47 -43.52
N LEU A 251 38.64 -15.40 -43.01
CA LEU A 251 40.05 -15.11 -43.28
C LEU A 251 40.80 -14.49 -42.09
N ILE A 252 41.02 -15.23 -41.00
CA ILE A 252 42.23 -15.01 -40.19
C ILE A 252 42.83 -16.38 -39.83
N GLU A 253 43.91 -16.69 -40.54
CA GLU A 253 44.81 -17.80 -40.30
C GLU A 253 45.37 -17.77 -38.88
N SER A 254 45.46 -18.96 -38.27
CA SER A 254 46.21 -19.17 -37.04
C SER A 254 47.71 -19.19 -37.34
N PRO A 255 48.53 -18.57 -36.48
CA PRO A 255 49.76 -19.20 -36.02
C PRO A 255 49.81 -19.17 -34.48
N SER A 256 49.99 -20.33 -33.84
CA SER A 256 51.29 -20.92 -33.52
C SER A 256 51.69 -20.58 -32.08
N SER A 257 51.72 -21.64 -31.29
CA SER A 257 52.36 -21.84 -29.99
C SER A 257 53.64 -21.04 -29.71
N GLY A 258 53.70 -20.47 -28.51
CA GLY A 258 54.87 -20.38 -27.62
C GLY A 258 54.32 -20.30 -26.19
N GLU A 259 54.58 -21.22 -25.26
CA GLU A 259 55.83 -21.30 -24.46
C GLU A 259 56.18 -19.89 -23.92
N GLU A 260 56.14 -19.62 -22.62
CA GLU A 260 56.98 -20.22 -21.58
C GLU A 260 56.59 -19.70 -20.17
N ASP A 261 56.95 -20.50 -19.15
CA ASP A 261 57.53 -20.15 -17.84
C ASP A 261 56.90 -19.05 -16.95
N SER A 262 56.38 -19.36 -15.76
CA SER A 262 57.04 -19.73 -14.49
C SER A 262 57.47 -18.51 -13.64
N CYS A 263 57.65 -18.79 -12.34
CA CYS A 263 58.06 -17.90 -11.24
C CYS A 263 56.98 -16.99 -10.61
N GLU A 264 56.97 -16.72 -9.31
CA GLU A 264 57.56 -17.29 -8.09
C GLU A 264 57.16 -16.30 -6.97
N SER A 265 57.04 -16.77 -5.71
CA SER A 265 57.15 -15.98 -4.47
C SER A 265 56.03 -14.93 -4.19
N SER A 266 55.58 -14.59 -2.98
CA SER A 266 56.00 -14.79 -1.57
C SER A 266 54.76 -14.38 -0.74
N GLU A 267 54.38 -15.06 0.35
CA GLU A 267 54.79 -14.73 1.73
C GLU A 267 54.65 -13.24 2.11
N GLU A 268 53.69 -12.89 2.98
CA GLU A 268 53.95 -12.13 4.22
C GLU A 268 52.67 -11.93 5.09
N MET A 269 52.81 -12.37 6.35
CA MET A 269 52.20 -11.96 7.63
C MET A 269 50.66 -11.93 7.83
#